data_AF-A0A915MAE9-F1
#
_entry.id   AF-A0A915MAE9-F1
#
_cell.length_a   1.000
_cell.length_b   1.000
_cell.length_c   1.000
_cell.angle_alpha   90.00
_cell.angle_beta   90.00
_cell.angle_gamma   90.00
#
_symmetry.space_group_name_H-M   'P 1'
#
loop_
_entity.id
_entity.type
_entity.pdbx_description
1 polymer ?
#
loop_
_entity_poly.entity_id
_entity_poly.type
_entity_poly.pdbx_seq_one_letter_code
_entity_poly.pdbx_strand_id
1 'polypeptide(L)'
;MVQYKLHYFDLPGRAEAIRMLFYYKGQPFEDYRIKKEDWPTIKSNYIFGQVPVLEVDGKQLAQAGVILQFLGKKFDLAGKNEWEEAKAMEIIFLNDEFGVAVGPYIGAKFGFREGNVEQLRKDVFLPAIERYFPFYEKRLEESNSGFILPSGLSFVDFSVAHFTGMMIEMEKDIMAKYPKLVDFSNRFYSLPQLKEYLRQPFEDFRFKKEDWPTIKSNYIFGQVPVLEVDGKQLAQCGAIMQFLGKRFDLAGKNEWEEAKAMEIIFLNDEMGYAVEPYIDAMFGFHEGNVEQLRKDVFLPAIERYFPLYEKRLEESNSGFILPSGLTKGEPIRLLFNYKGQTFEDYRIKKEGWPTIKSKYIFGQVPVLEVDGKQLAQCGAIMQFLGKKFDLGGKNEWEEAKAMEISCLCDEMAYVVGPYVGAKLGFREGDVEQLRKDVFLPAIERYFPLYEKRLEESNSGFILPSGLSFVDFSVAHFAGMMIEMEKDIMAKYPKLVDFSRRIHSLPQLKEYLSKKKC
;
A
#
# COMPACT_ATOMS: atom_id res chain seq x y z
N MET A 1 -28.95 -20.76 -3.67
CA MET A 1 -28.01 -19.86 -4.38
C MET A 1 -26.93 -19.47 -3.40
N VAL A 2 -25.68 -19.31 -3.86
CA VAL A 2 -24.59 -18.81 -3.00
C VAL A 2 -24.95 -17.41 -2.52
N GLN A 3 -24.86 -17.17 -1.22
CA GLN A 3 -25.11 -15.86 -0.63
C GLN A 3 -23.79 -15.10 -0.49
N TYR A 4 -23.69 -13.96 -1.18
CA TYR A 4 -22.56 -13.04 -1.08
C TYR A 4 -22.93 -11.82 -0.26
N LYS A 5 -22.09 -11.46 0.71
CA LYS A 5 -22.21 -10.22 1.48
C LYS A 5 -20.85 -9.54 1.60
N LEU A 6 -20.74 -8.32 1.10
CA LEU A 6 -19.52 -7.52 1.11
C LEU A 6 -19.57 -6.52 2.26
N HIS A 7 -18.63 -6.62 3.19
CA HIS A 7 -18.49 -5.70 4.32
C HIS A 7 -17.43 -4.66 4.01
N TYR A 8 -17.80 -3.39 3.99
CA TYR A 8 -16.86 -2.29 3.87
C TYR A 8 -17.44 -0.99 4.43
N PHE A 9 -16.63 0.05 4.55
CA PHE A 9 -17.11 1.39 4.90
C PHE A 9 -18.02 1.95 3.81
N ASP A 10 -18.84 2.94 4.19
CA ASP A 10 -19.66 3.73 3.26
C ASP A 10 -18.83 4.73 2.43
N LEU A 11 -17.87 4.18 1.69
CA LEU A 11 -17.02 4.88 0.73
C LEU A 11 -16.53 3.85 -0.33
N PRO A 12 -16.04 4.30 -1.50
CA PRO A 12 -15.56 3.39 -2.54
C PRO A 12 -14.39 2.54 -2.04
N GLY A 13 -13.24 3.18 -1.84
CA GLY A 13 -12.01 2.60 -1.29
C GLY A 13 -11.66 1.23 -1.86
N ARG A 14 -11.06 0.37 -1.05
CA ARG A 14 -10.59 -0.96 -1.48
C ARG A 14 -11.72 -1.91 -1.91
N ALA A 15 -12.98 -1.63 -1.57
CA ALA A 15 -14.11 -2.48 -1.95
C ALA A 15 -14.69 -2.15 -3.33
N GLU A 16 -14.37 -0.99 -3.89
CA GLU A 16 -15.01 -0.52 -5.12
C GLU A 16 -14.75 -1.44 -6.31
N ALA A 17 -13.52 -1.95 -6.44
CA ALA A 17 -13.19 -2.95 -7.45
C ALA A 17 -14.05 -4.22 -7.33
N ILE A 18 -14.38 -4.64 -6.10
CA ILE A 18 -15.22 -5.82 -5.82
C ILE A 18 -16.68 -5.52 -6.19
N ARG A 19 -17.19 -4.33 -5.83
CA ARG A 19 -18.53 -3.88 -6.21
C ARG A 19 -18.68 -3.86 -7.73
N MET A 20 -17.77 -3.19 -8.44
CA MET A 20 -17.76 -3.13 -9.90
C MET A 20 -17.77 -4.54 -10.51
N LEU A 21 -17.03 -5.50 -9.94
CA LEU A 21 -17.01 -6.87 -10.43
C LEU A 21 -18.37 -7.57 -10.27
N PHE A 22 -19.05 -7.42 -9.13
CA PHE A 22 -20.41 -7.95 -8.94
C PHE A 22 -21.41 -7.35 -9.93
N TYR A 23 -21.39 -6.02 -10.09
CA TYR A 23 -22.26 -5.33 -11.05
C TYR A 23 -21.98 -5.73 -12.49
N TYR A 24 -20.70 -5.84 -12.88
CA TYR A 24 -20.30 -6.29 -14.22
C TYR A 24 -20.86 -7.68 -14.54
N LYS A 25 -20.89 -8.59 -13.56
CA LYS A 25 -21.44 -9.93 -13.72
C LYS A 25 -22.95 -10.03 -13.49
N GLY A 26 -23.61 -8.95 -13.07
CA GLY A 26 -25.02 -8.98 -12.67
C GLY A 26 -25.29 -9.96 -11.53
N GLN A 27 -24.30 -10.21 -10.67
CA GLN A 27 -24.41 -11.15 -9.55
C GLN A 27 -24.97 -10.41 -8.33
N PRO A 28 -26.15 -10.81 -7.80
CA PRO A 28 -26.68 -10.24 -6.57
C PRO A 28 -25.75 -10.48 -5.38
N PHE A 29 -25.60 -9.45 -4.56
CA PHE A 29 -24.86 -9.48 -3.29
C PHE A 29 -25.44 -8.45 -2.32
N GLU A 30 -25.21 -8.63 -1.03
CA GLU A 30 -25.50 -7.62 0.00
C GLU A 30 -24.29 -6.69 0.15
N ASP A 31 -24.43 -5.39 -0.16
CA ASP A 31 -23.40 -4.35 0.10
C ASP A 31 -23.59 -3.80 1.53
N TYR A 32 -22.96 -4.45 2.51
CA TYR A 32 -23.06 -4.08 3.92
C TYR A 32 -22.10 -2.94 4.24
N ARG A 33 -22.65 -1.72 4.32
CA ARG A 33 -21.91 -0.49 4.57
C ARG A 33 -21.80 -0.16 6.06
N ILE A 34 -20.59 -0.27 6.57
CA ILE A 34 -20.21 -0.04 7.97
C ILE A 34 -20.12 1.47 8.21
N LYS A 35 -20.85 1.95 9.21
CA LYS A 35 -20.69 3.32 9.72
C LYS A 35 -19.40 3.42 10.53
N LYS A 36 -18.71 4.56 10.44
CA LYS A 36 -17.40 4.77 11.08
C LYS A 36 -17.49 4.64 12.60
N GLU A 37 -18.62 5.03 13.18
CA GLU A 37 -18.89 5.02 14.62
C GLU A 37 -19.05 3.60 15.17
N ASP A 38 -19.54 2.67 14.35
CA ASP A 38 -19.75 1.27 14.74
C ASP A 38 -18.43 0.47 14.72
N TRP A 39 -17.46 0.91 13.91
CA TRP A 39 -16.22 0.17 13.65
C TRP A 39 -15.46 -0.27 14.91
N PRO A 40 -15.24 0.59 15.94
CA PRO A 40 -14.53 0.17 17.14
C PRO A 40 -15.18 -1.04 17.84
N THR A 41 -16.51 -1.19 17.74
CA THR A 41 -17.26 -2.25 18.42
C THR A 41 -17.32 -3.55 17.61
N ILE A 42 -17.31 -3.47 16.28
CA ILE A 42 -17.44 -4.65 15.40
C ILE A 42 -16.11 -5.14 14.83
N LYS A 43 -15.01 -4.39 15.01
CA LYS A 43 -13.69 -4.74 14.48
C LYS A 43 -13.25 -6.16 14.84
N SER A 44 -13.51 -6.60 16.07
CA SER A 44 -13.15 -7.96 16.54
C SER A 44 -13.93 -9.08 15.85
N ASN A 45 -15.04 -8.78 15.16
CA ASN A 45 -15.80 -9.76 14.40
C ASN A 45 -15.11 -10.16 13.09
N TYR A 46 -14.13 -9.38 12.64
CA TYR A 46 -13.41 -9.62 11.39
C TYR A 46 -12.07 -10.29 11.67
N ILE A 47 -11.75 -11.35 10.93
CA ILE A 47 -10.62 -12.23 11.22
C ILE A 47 -9.26 -11.52 11.36
N PHE A 48 -9.04 -10.39 10.68
CA PHE A 48 -7.83 -9.58 10.80
C PHE A 48 -8.08 -8.17 11.38
N GLY A 49 -9.29 -7.92 11.88
CA GLY A 49 -9.70 -6.57 12.32
C GLY A 49 -9.60 -5.54 11.19
N GLN A 50 -9.88 -5.96 9.95
CA GLN A 50 -9.79 -5.16 8.72
C GLN A 50 -10.95 -5.50 7.79
N VAL A 51 -11.28 -4.54 6.91
CA VAL A 51 -12.21 -4.68 5.78
C VAL A 51 -11.51 -4.17 4.50
N PRO A 52 -11.84 -4.65 3.30
CA PRO A 52 -13.02 -5.42 2.94
C PRO A 52 -12.97 -6.89 3.36
N VAL A 53 -14.17 -7.43 3.66
CA VAL A 53 -14.41 -8.86 3.88
C VAL A 53 -15.61 -9.28 3.04
N LEU A 54 -15.47 -10.35 2.28
CA LEU A 54 -16.57 -11.03 1.60
C LEU A 54 -17.01 -12.23 2.43
N GLU A 55 -18.29 -12.29 2.77
CA GLU A 55 -18.93 -13.50 3.27
C GLU A 55 -19.52 -14.29 2.10
N VAL A 56 -19.18 -15.59 2.04
CA VAL A 56 -19.68 -16.56 1.07
C VAL A 56 -20.35 -17.68 1.85
N ASP A 57 -21.68 -17.74 1.81
CA ASP A 57 -22.47 -18.70 2.61
C ASP A 57 -22.07 -18.68 4.10
N GLY A 58 -21.90 -17.48 4.66
CA GLY A 58 -21.50 -17.24 6.05
C GLY A 58 -20.00 -17.43 6.35
N LYS A 59 -19.17 -17.77 5.35
CA LYS A 59 -17.71 -17.90 5.53
C LYS A 59 -16.99 -16.64 5.10
N GLN A 60 -16.17 -16.06 5.97
CA GLN A 60 -15.43 -14.84 5.70
C GLN A 60 -14.14 -15.08 4.89
N LEU A 61 -13.92 -14.24 3.87
CA LEU A 61 -12.70 -14.10 3.08
C LEU A 61 -12.29 -12.62 3.08
N ALA A 62 -11.10 -12.33 3.60
CA ALA A 62 -10.55 -10.98 3.67
C ALA A 62 -9.52 -10.71 2.55
N GLN A 63 -8.97 -9.49 2.52
CA GLN A 63 -8.02 -8.96 1.54
C GLN A 63 -8.62 -8.73 0.15
N ALA A 64 -8.65 -7.47 -0.30
CA ALA A 64 -9.34 -7.05 -1.51
C ALA A 64 -8.89 -7.80 -2.77
N GLY A 65 -7.57 -7.94 -2.96
CA GLY A 65 -6.98 -8.68 -4.08
C GLY A 65 -7.35 -10.17 -4.08
N VAL A 66 -7.43 -10.78 -2.90
CA VAL A 66 -7.81 -12.20 -2.74
C VAL A 66 -9.29 -12.41 -3.03
N ILE A 67 -10.15 -11.50 -2.56
CA ILE A 67 -11.58 -11.51 -2.88
C ILE A 67 -11.77 -11.36 -4.40
N LEU A 68 -11.08 -10.42 -5.04
CA LEU A 68 -11.12 -10.25 -6.50
C LEU A 68 -10.66 -11.49 -7.25
N GLN A 69 -9.58 -12.15 -6.83
CA GLN A 69 -9.12 -13.39 -7.46
C GLN A 69 -10.14 -14.52 -7.29
N PHE A 70 -10.69 -14.70 -6.08
CA PHE A 70 -11.69 -15.72 -5.79
C PHE A 70 -12.93 -15.56 -6.66
N LEU A 71 -13.48 -14.34 -6.73
CA LEU A 71 -14.61 -14.02 -7.59
C LEU A 71 -14.22 -14.13 -9.06
N GLY A 72 -13.01 -13.69 -9.42
CA GLY A 72 -12.45 -13.80 -10.76
C GLY A 72 -12.45 -15.25 -11.28
N LYS A 73 -12.03 -16.21 -10.46
CA LYS A 73 -12.13 -17.65 -10.79
C LYS A 73 -13.57 -18.11 -10.94
N LYS A 74 -14.43 -17.77 -9.96
CA LYS A 74 -15.85 -18.13 -9.95
C LYS A 74 -16.62 -17.62 -11.16
N PHE A 75 -16.14 -16.54 -11.76
CA PHE A 75 -16.81 -15.78 -12.81
C PHE A 75 -16.05 -15.81 -14.15
N ASP A 76 -15.09 -16.72 -14.32
CA ASP A 76 -14.33 -16.90 -15.56
C ASP A 76 -13.58 -15.62 -16.01
N LEU A 77 -13.03 -14.89 -15.05
CA LEU A 77 -12.24 -13.66 -15.21
C LEU A 77 -10.81 -13.81 -14.68
N ALA A 78 -10.32 -15.04 -14.46
CA ALA A 78 -8.98 -15.31 -13.94
C ALA A 78 -7.83 -15.21 -14.97
N GLY A 79 -8.16 -14.98 -16.24
CA GLY A 79 -7.25 -15.19 -17.37
C GLY A 79 -7.36 -16.62 -17.93
N LYS A 80 -6.63 -16.92 -19.01
CA LYS A 80 -6.83 -18.17 -19.77
C LYS A 80 -6.06 -19.38 -19.22
N ASN A 81 -5.07 -19.16 -18.37
CA ASN A 81 -4.21 -20.20 -17.82
C ASN A 81 -3.50 -19.72 -16.54
N GLU A 82 -2.82 -20.65 -15.86
CA GLU A 82 -2.10 -20.39 -14.61
C GLU A 82 -1.04 -19.29 -14.71
N TRP A 83 -0.42 -19.13 -15.88
CA TRP A 83 0.56 -18.07 -16.11
C TRP A 83 -0.11 -16.70 -16.14
N GLU A 84 -1.22 -16.55 -16.87
CA GLU A 84 -1.97 -15.29 -16.88
C GLU A 84 -2.57 -14.97 -15.52
N GLU A 85 -3.03 -15.96 -14.77
CA GLU A 85 -3.48 -15.78 -13.38
C GLU A 85 -2.34 -15.27 -12.48
N ALA A 86 -1.14 -15.85 -12.61
CA ALA A 86 0.04 -15.39 -11.86
C ALA A 86 0.43 -13.96 -12.25
N LYS A 87 0.35 -13.60 -13.55
CA LYS A 87 0.60 -12.24 -14.03
C LYS A 87 -0.47 -11.24 -13.57
N ALA A 88 -1.71 -11.68 -13.36
CA ALA A 88 -2.76 -10.86 -12.76
C ALA A 88 -2.44 -10.58 -11.28
N MET A 89 -2.06 -11.60 -10.51
CA MET A 89 -1.69 -11.42 -9.10
C MET A 89 -0.42 -10.61 -8.90
N GLU A 90 0.57 -10.76 -9.79
CA GLU A 90 1.77 -9.91 -9.82
C GLU A 90 1.40 -8.41 -9.86
N ILE A 91 0.38 -8.04 -10.64
CA ILE A 91 -0.11 -6.66 -10.73
C ILE A 91 -0.97 -6.27 -9.52
N ILE A 92 -1.75 -7.19 -8.94
CA ILE A 92 -2.45 -6.94 -7.65
C ILE A 92 -1.45 -6.56 -6.56
N PHE A 93 -0.37 -7.34 -6.40
CA PHE A 93 0.68 -7.05 -5.44
C PHE A 93 1.37 -5.71 -5.72
N LEU A 94 1.66 -5.41 -6.98
CA LEU A 94 2.21 -4.11 -7.38
C LEU A 94 1.26 -2.96 -7.02
N ASN A 95 -0.05 -3.14 -7.19
CA ASN A 95 -1.07 -2.14 -6.87
C ASN A 95 -1.21 -1.92 -5.36
N ASP A 96 -1.12 -2.98 -4.55
CA ASP A 96 -1.11 -2.87 -3.09
C ASP A 96 0.14 -2.12 -2.59
N GLU A 97 1.33 -2.45 -3.12
CA GLU A 97 2.57 -1.72 -2.81
C GLU A 97 2.47 -0.24 -3.19
N PHE A 98 1.97 0.04 -4.39
CA PHE A 98 1.74 1.41 -4.85
C PHE A 98 0.74 2.14 -3.93
N GLY A 99 -0.40 1.52 -3.61
CA GLY A 99 -1.43 2.10 -2.75
C GLY A 99 -0.93 2.40 -1.33
N VAL A 100 -0.03 1.59 -0.80
CA VAL A 100 0.66 1.89 0.47
C VAL A 100 1.59 3.09 0.31
N ALA A 101 2.38 3.14 -0.77
CA ALA A 101 3.31 4.23 -1.03
C ALA A 101 2.58 5.58 -1.15
N VAL A 102 1.46 5.65 -1.87
CA VAL A 102 0.69 6.91 -2.04
C VAL A 102 -0.34 7.15 -0.94
N GLY A 103 -0.52 6.20 -0.02
CA GLY A 103 -1.51 6.25 1.06
C GLY A 103 -1.43 7.50 1.95
N PRO A 104 -0.24 8.00 2.35
CA PRO A 104 -0.12 9.27 3.07
C PRO A 104 -0.72 10.46 2.30
N TYR A 105 -0.38 10.58 1.02
CA TYR A 105 -0.88 11.66 0.16
C TYR A 105 -2.39 11.55 -0.07
N ILE A 106 -2.90 10.37 -0.43
CA ILE A 106 -4.35 10.14 -0.60
C ILE A 106 -5.09 10.44 0.72
N GLY A 107 -4.54 9.96 1.84
CA GLY A 107 -5.09 10.19 3.16
C GLY A 107 -5.19 11.68 3.50
N ALA A 108 -4.13 12.45 3.26
CA ALA A 108 -4.12 13.90 3.48
C ALA A 108 -5.09 14.63 2.53
N LYS A 109 -5.06 14.30 1.24
CA LYS A 109 -5.89 14.95 0.21
C LYS A 109 -7.39 14.78 0.45
N PHE A 110 -7.80 13.66 1.02
CA PHE A 110 -9.20 13.39 1.36
C PHE A 110 -9.53 13.56 2.87
N GLY A 111 -8.60 14.10 3.66
CA GLY A 111 -8.85 14.38 5.09
C GLY A 111 -8.96 13.15 5.99
N PHE A 112 -8.50 11.98 5.52
CA PHE A 112 -8.42 10.76 6.34
C PHE A 112 -7.17 10.69 7.21
N ARG A 113 -6.16 11.52 6.90
CA ARG A 113 -4.90 11.64 7.64
C ARG A 113 -4.48 13.10 7.66
N GLU A 114 -3.79 13.49 8.72
CA GLU A 114 -3.09 14.77 8.74
C GLU A 114 -1.86 14.71 7.83
N GLY A 115 -1.52 15.84 7.21
CA GLY A 115 -0.34 15.96 6.36
C GLY A 115 -0.43 17.14 5.41
N ASN A 116 0.73 17.69 5.04
CA ASN A 116 0.81 18.72 4.01
C ASN A 116 0.62 18.07 2.63
N VAL A 117 -0.50 18.36 1.97
CA VAL A 117 -0.90 17.71 0.71
C VAL A 117 0.11 18.00 -0.39
N GLU A 118 0.60 19.23 -0.51
CA GLU A 118 1.58 19.66 -1.50
C GLU A 118 2.94 18.98 -1.30
N GLN A 119 3.42 18.90 -0.06
CA GLN A 119 4.68 18.21 0.25
C GLN A 119 4.56 16.71 -0.01
N LEU A 120 3.47 16.10 0.45
CA LEU A 120 3.19 14.69 0.18
C LEU A 120 2.99 14.44 -1.32
N ARG A 121 2.45 15.41 -2.07
CA ARG A 121 2.38 15.32 -3.53
C ARG A 121 3.78 15.24 -4.12
N LYS A 122 4.68 16.15 -3.71
CA LYS A 122 6.05 16.26 -4.24
C LYS A 122 6.95 15.10 -3.84
N ASP A 123 6.95 14.71 -2.57
CA ASP A 123 7.96 13.81 -2.01
C ASP A 123 7.53 12.34 -2.00
N VAL A 124 6.22 12.10 -1.99
CA VAL A 124 5.66 10.75 -1.85
C VAL A 124 4.92 10.36 -3.12
N PHE A 125 3.94 11.16 -3.52
CA PHE A 125 3.05 10.81 -4.63
C PHE A 125 3.78 10.81 -5.96
N LEU A 126 4.35 11.93 -6.41
CA LEU A 126 5.01 12.03 -7.72
C LEU A 126 6.14 11.01 -7.91
N PRO A 127 7.05 10.79 -6.93
CA PRO A 127 8.07 9.75 -7.05
C PRO A 127 7.48 8.33 -7.14
N ALA A 128 6.36 8.07 -6.44
CA ALA A 128 5.65 6.81 -6.60
C ALA A 128 5.03 6.68 -7.99
N ILE A 129 4.40 7.73 -8.53
CA ILE A 129 3.87 7.72 -9.90
C ILE A 129 4.98 7.41 -10.90
N GLU A 130 6.08 8.16 -10.87
CA GLU A 130 7.22 7.97 -11.77
C GLU A 130 7.83 6.57 -11.66
N ARG A 131 7.82 5.99 -10.46
CA ARG A 131 8.29 4.63 -10.22
C ARG A 131 7.35 3.58 -10.79
N TYR A 132 6.04 3.66 -10.53
CA TYR A 132 5.11 2.55 -10.74
C TYR A 132 4.37 2.61 -12.09
N PHE A 133 4.01 3.80 -12.57
CA PHE A 133 3.17 3.97 -13.76
C PHE A 133 3.78 3.41 -15.06
N PRO A 134 5.09 3.57 -15.31
CA PRO A 134 5.72 2.97 -16.48
C PRO A 134 5.52 1.46 -16.58
N PHE A 135 5.36 0.76 -15.45
CA PHE A 135 5.12 -0.68 -15.44
C PHE A 135 3.72 -1.06 -15.91
N TYR A 136 2.70 -0.25 -15.59
CA TYR A 136 1.34 -0.47 -16.08
C TYR A 136 1.23 -0.15 -17.57
N GLU A 137 1.84 0.96 -18.04
CA GLU A 137 1.93 1.29 -19.46
C GLU A 137 2.58 0.16 -20.27
N LYS A 138 3.73 -0.33 -19.79
CA LYS A 138 4.43 -1.46 -20.41
C LYS A 138 3.57 -2.72 -20.42
N ARG A 139 2.86 -3.02 -19.32
CA ARG A 139 1.97 -4.19 -19.26
C ARG A 139 0.82 -4.09 -20.27
N LEU A 140 0.18 -2.92 -20.36
CA LEU A 140 -0.89 -2.67 -21.34
C LEU A 140 -0.37 -2.81 -22.78
N GLU A 141 0.83 -2.30 -23.05
CA GLU A 141 1.50 -2.44 -24.35
C GLU A 141 1.78 -3.91 -24.68
N GLU A 142 2.42 -4.66 -23.77
CA GLU A 142 2.74 -6.08 -23.96
C GLU A 142 1.49 -6.97 -24.10
N SER A 143 0.40 -6.63 -23.42
CA SER A 143 -0.86 -7.37 -23.51
C SER A 143 -1.46 -7.31 -24.93
N ASN A 144 -1.34 -6.15 -25.58
CA ASN A 144 -1.98 -5.77 -26.83
C ASN A 144 -3.49 -6.11 -26.92
N SER A 145 -4.18 -6.29 -25.78
CA SER A 145 -5.61 -6.62 -25.71
C SER A 145 -6.48 -5.41 -25.35
N GLY A 146 -5.82 -4.34 -24.88
CA GLY A 146 -6.47 -3.20 -24.27
C GLY A 146 -6.83 -3.38 -22.78
N PHE A 147 -6.43 -4.50 -22.19
CA PHE A 147 -6.58 -4.84 -20.77
C PHE A 147 -5.24 -5.33 -20.22
N ILE A 148 -5.13 -5.62 -18.93
CA ILE A 148 -3.86 -6.02 -18.30
C ILE A 148 -3.34 -7.37 -18.82
N LEU A 149 -4.24 -8.28 -19.19
CA LEU A 149 -3.88 -9.61 -19.69
C LEU A 149 -4.09 -9.72 -21.21
N PRO A 150 -3.28 -10.53 -21.92
CA PRO A 150 -3.47 -10.78 -23.35
C PRO A 150 -4.82 -11.42 -23.70
N SER A 151 -5.43 -12.15 -22.76
CA SER A 151 -6.77 -12.73 -22.92
C SER A 151 -7.91 -11.71 -22.86
N GLY A 152 -7.62 -10.45 -22.53
CA GLY A 152 -8.62 -9.38 -22.40
C GLY A 152 -8.99 -9.13 -20.94
N LEU A 153 -10.26 -8.74 -20.73
CA LEU A 153 -10.77 -8.34 -19.42
C LEU A 153 -10.69 -9.48 -18.40
N SER A 154 -10.20 -9.15 -17.21
CA SER A 154 -9.95 -10.06 -16.09
C SER A 154 -10.17 -9.34 -14.75
N PHE A 155 -10.13 -10.07 -13.63
CA PHE A 155 -10.37 -9.49 -12.30
C PHE A 155 -9.36 -8.39 -11.92
N VAL A 156 -8.12 -8.44 -12.45
CA VAL A 156 -7.09 -7.45 -12.14
C VAL A 156 -7.42 -6.09 -12.76
N ASP A 157 -8.13 -6.06 -13.88
CA ASP A 157 -8.55 -4.81 -14.53
C ASP A 157 -9.48 -4.00 -13.63
N PHE A 158 -10.31 -4.63 -12.80
CA PHE A 158 -11.17 -3.94 -11.82
C PHE A 158 -10.35 -3.21 -10.75
N SER A 159 -9.26 -3.84 -10.28
CA SER A 159 -8.34 -3.24 -9.30
C SER A 159 -7.58 -2.06 -9.90
N VAL A 160 -7.03 -2.24 -11.10
CA VAL A 160 -6.29 -1.18 -11.81
C VAL A 160 -7.23 -0.03 -12.19
N ALA A 161 -8.43 -0.31 -12.71
CA ALA A 161 -9.39 0.69 -13.12
C ALA A 161 -9.93 1.53 -11.95
N HIS A 162 -10.20 0.91 -10.79
CA HIS A 162 -10.61 1.66 -9.61
C HIS A 162 -9.57 2.73 -9.26
N PHE A 163 -8.31 2.32 -9.16
CA PHE A 163 -7.23 3.22 -8.80
C PHE A 163 -6.94 4.25 -9.91
N THR A 164 -6.89 3.87 -11.19
CA THR A 164 -6.61 4.81 -12.28
C THR A 164 -7.74 5.80 -12.49
N GLY A 165 -9.00 5.39 -12.31
CA GLY A 165 -10.16 6.29 -12.31
C GLY A 165 -10.03 7.38 -11.25
N MET A 166 -9.75 6.98 -10.01
CA MET A 166 -9.48 7.91 -8.91
C MET A 166 -8.32 8.87 -9.24
N MET A 167 -7.23 8.39 -9.85
CA MET A 167 -6.11 9.26 -10.24
C MET A 167 -6.43 10.25 -11.36
N ILE A 168 -7.27 9.87 -12.34
CA ILE A 168 -7.72 10.78 -13.41
C ILE A 168 -8.51 11.95 -12.83
N GLU A 169 -9.33 11.70 -11.83
CA GLU A 169 -10.08 12.75 -11.15
C GLU A 169 -9.18 13.63 -10.27
N MET A 170 -8.22 13.02 -9.55
CA MET A 170 -7.38 13.74 -8.60
C MET A 170 -6.23 14.54 -9.25
N GLU A 171 -5.62 14.01 -10.31
CA GLU A 171 -4.28 14.38 -10.80
C GLU A 171 -4.21 14.29 -12.34
N LYS A 172 -5.15 14.98 -13.00
CA LYS A 172 -5.37 14.91 -14.44
C LYS A 172 -4.15 15.30 -15.29
N ASP A 173 -3.37 16.28 -14.84
CA ASP A 173 -2.12 16.72 -15.47
C ASP A 173 -1.05 15.61 -15.45
N ILE A 174 -1.00 14.84 -14.36
CA ILE A 174 -0.09 13.71 -14.22
C ILE A 174 -0.55 12.56 -15.10
N MET A 175 -1.84 12.23 -15.07
CA MET A 175 -2.41 11.15 -15.89
C MET A 175 -2.23 11.37 -17.39
N ALA A 176 -2.22 12.63 -17.86
CA ALA A 176 -1.98 12.96 -19.27
C ALA A 176 -0.63 12.47 -19.81
N LYS A 177 0.35 12.19 -18.92
CA LYS A 177 1.66 11.62 -19.29
C LYS A 177 1.61 10.11 -19.53
N TYR A 178 0.50 9.45 -19.20
CA TYR A 178 0.31 8.00 -19.25
C TYR A 178 -0.93 7.66 -20.10
N PRO A 179 -0.86 7.88 -21.42
CA PRO A 179 -2.03 7.77 -22.29
C PRO A 179 -2.61 6.36 -22.40
N LYS A 180 -1.82 5.28 -22.30
CA LYS A 180 -2.38 3.92 -22.34
C LYS A 180 -3.18 3.62 -21.08
N LEU A 181 -2.73 4.10 -19.92
CA LEU A 181 -3.49 4.01 -18.67
C LEU A 181 -4.81 4.77 -18.75
N VAL A 182 -4.79 5.98 -19.34
CA VAL A 182 -6.00 6.77 -19.58
C VAL A 182 -6.94 6.05 -20.55
N ASP A 183 -6.43 5.54 -21.66
CA ASP A 183 -7.21 4.78 -22.65
C ASP A 183 -7.80 3.50 -22.06
N PHE A 184 -7.02 2.77 -21.25
CA PHE A 184 -7.46 1.62 -20.48
C PHE A 184 -8.62 2.00 -19.55
N SER A 185 -8.45 3.06 -18.76
CA SER A 185 -9.48 3.52 -17.81
C SER A 185 -10.76 3.90 -18.55
N ASN A 186 -10.66 4.70 -19.62
CA ASN A 186 -11.79 5.09 -20.46
C ASN A 186 -12.51 3.86 -21.05
N ARG A 187 -11.75 2.86 -21.54
CA ARG A 187 -12.30 1.61 -22.06
C ARG A 187 -13.06 0.83 -20.98
N PHE A 188 -12.46 0.70 -19.79
CA PHE A 188 -13.05 -0.03 -18.67
C PHE A 188 -14.35 0.65 -18.17
N TYR A 189 -14.33 1.95 -17.92
CA TYR A 189 -15.52 2.69 -17.46
C TYR A 189 -16.61 2.83 -18.55
N SER A 190 -16.29 2.50 -19.81
CA SER A 190 -17.26 2.41 -20.91
C SER A 190 -17.93 1.04 -21.02
N LEU A 191 -17.59 0.06 -20.18
CA LEU A 191 -18.21 -1.26 -20.19
C LEU A 191 -19.74 -1.13 -19.96
N PRO A 192 -20.59 -1.61 -20.89
CA PRO A 192 -22.05 -1.43 -20.79
C PRO A 192 -22.65 -1.94 -19.49
N GLN A 193 -22.10 -3.01 -18.93
CA GLN A 193 -22.57 -3.66 -17.70
C GLN A 193 -22.38 -2.78 -16.46
N LEU A 194 -21.43 -1.84 -16.47
CA LEU A 194 -21.18 -0.93 -15.36
C LEU A 194 -21.97 0.37 -15.45
N LYS A 195 -22.58 0.65 -16.60
CA LYS A 195 -23.19 1.95 -16.92
C LYS A 195 -24.27 2.38 -15.93
N GLU A 196 -25.10 1.46 -15.45
CA GLU A 196 -26.15 1.77 -14.48
C GLU A 196 -25.57 2.05 -13.10
N TYR A 197 -24.62 1.23 -12.66
CA TYR A 197 -23.94 1.39 -11.39
C TYR A 197 -23.18 2.73 -11.31
N LEU A 198 -22.41 3.07 -12.34
CA LEU A 198 -21.59 4.28 -12.39
C LEU A 198 -22.40 5.59 -12.52
N ARG A 199 -23.71 5.51 -12.78
CA ARG A 199 -24.61 6.68 -12.87
C ARG A 199 -25.21 7.09 -11.54
N GLN A 200 -25.04 6.30 -10.49
CA GLN A 200 -25.56 6.63 -9.17
C GLN A 200 -24.78 7.83 -8.60
N PRO A 201 -25.43 8.96 -8.25
CA PRO A 201 -24.73 10.14 -7.75
C PRO A 201 -24.07 9.86 -6.39
N PHE A 202 -22.86 10.38 -6.21
CA PHE A 202 -22.15 10.44 -4.93
C PHE A 202 -22.38 11.84 -4.32
N GLU A 203 -22.78 11.93 -3.05
CA GLU A 203 -22.97 13.24 -2.38
C GLU A 203 -21.61 13.82 -1.92
N ASP A 204 -21.32 15.08 -2.27
CA ASP A 204 -20.07 15.83 -1.96
C ASP A 204 -20.39 17.07 -1.11
N PHE A 205 -19.70 17.24 0.02
CA PHE A 205 -20.00 18.24 1.07
C PHE A 205 -19.22 19.57 0.96
N ARG A 206 -18.66 19.95 -0.19
CA ARG A 206 -17.92 21.22 -0.38
C ARG A 206 -18.84 22.38 -0.80
N PHE A 207 -18.66 23.58 -0.20
CA PHE A 207 -19.44 24.78 -0.54
C PHE A 207 -18.99 25.43 -1.86
N LYS A 208 -19.90 26.11 -2.56
CA LYS A 208 -19.61 26.78 -3.84
C LYS A 208 -18.96 28.15 -3.62
N LYS A 209 -18.10 28.57 -4.55
CA LYS A 209 -17.36 29.85 -4.48
C LYS A 209 -18.32 31.06 -4.42
N GLU A 210 -19.45 30.95 -5.10
CA GLU A 210 -20.51 31.98 -5.11
C GLU A 210 -21.08 32.26 -3.71
N ASP A 211 -20.99 31.30 -2.79
CA ASP A 211 -21.53 31.42 -1.43
C ASP A 211 -20.56 32.13 -0.46
N TRP A 212 -19.28 32.29 -0.84
CA TRP A 212 -18.23 32.88 0.01
C TRP A 212 -18.54 34.28 0.57
N PRO A 213 -19.10 35.23 -0.21
CA PRO A 213 -19.46 36.56 0.31
C PRO A 213 -20.43 36.51 1.48
N THR A 214 -21.31 35.51 1.49
CA THR A 214 -22.31 35.28 2.56
C THR A 214 -21.68 34.55 3.73
N ILE A 215 -20.89 33.50 3.46
CA ILE A 215 -20.33 32.61 4.47
C ILE A 215 -19.19 33.26 5.27
N LYS A 216 -18.37 34.13 4.65
CA LYS A 216 -17.20 34.72 5.33
C LYS A 216 -17.55 35.53 6.58
N SER A 217 -18.77 36.06 6.65
CA SER A 217 -19.27 36.80 7.82
C SER A 217 -19.41 35.94 9.08
N ASN A 218 -19.45 34.62 8.93
CA ASN A 218 -19.54 33.66 10.03
C ASN A 218 -18.17 33.29 10.65
N TYR A 219 -17.07 33.82 10.10
CA TYR A 219 -15.71 33.51 10.53
C TYR A 219 -15.01 34.71 11.15
N ILE A 220 -14.29 34.49 12.25
CA ILE A 220 -13.50 35.50 12.93
C ILE A 220 -12.42 36.03 11.97
N PHE A 221 -12.37 37.36 11.82
CA PHE A 221 -11.62 38.12 10.80
C PHE A 221 -12.07 37.97 9.34
N GLY A 222 -13.20 37.30 9.08
CA GLY A 222 -13.76 37.22 7.73
C GLY A 222 -12.89 36.46 6.71
N GLN A 223 -12.02 35.59 7.21
CA GLN A 223 -11.00 34.87 6.45
C GLN A 223 -10.97 33.40 6.88
N VAL A 224 -10.36 32.55 6.06
CA VAL A 224 -10.03 31.16 6.38
C VAL A 224 -8.51 30.97 6.21
N PRO A 225 -7.87 30.03 6.93
CA PRO A 225 -8.47 29.02 7.81
C PRO A 225 -8.91 29.56 9.19
N VAL A 226 -9.98 28.98 9.72
CA VAL A 226 -10.45 29.15 11.11
C VAL A 226 -10.64 27.78 11.73
N LEU A 227 -10.05 27.56 12.90
CA LEU A 227 -10.27 26.41 13.75
C LEU A 227 -11.32 26.78 14.82
N GLU A 228 -12.43 26.06 14.88
CA GLU A 228 -13.41 26.23 15.95
C GLU A 228 -13.26 25.11 16.99
N VAL A 229 -13.09 25.49 18.26
CA VAL A 229 -12.95 24.56 19.39
C VAL A 229 -13.87 25.00 20.51
N ASP A 230 -14.79 24.12 20.91
CA ASP A 230 -15.77 24.37 21.98
C ASP A 230 -16.58 25.66 21.77
N GLY A 231 -16.98 25.94 20.52
CA GLY A 231 -17.75 27.13 20.13
C GLY A 231 -16.94 28.44 20.09
N LYS A 232 -15.61 28.37 20.20
CA LYS A 232 -14.71 29.52 20.07
C LYS A 232 -13.86 29.38 18.81
N GLN A 233 -13.78 30.45 18.03
CA GLN A 233 -13.01 30.47 16.80
C GLN A 233 -11.58 30.98 17.03
N LEU A 234 -10.62 30.28 16.45
CA LEU A 234 -9.21 30.62 16.37
C LEU A 234 -8.83 30.73 14.89
N ALA A 235 -8.45 31.92 14.45
CA ALA A 235 -8.02 32.18 13.09
C ALA A 235 -6.50 32.45 13.04
N GLN A 236 -5.96 32.57 11.82
CA GLN A 236 -4.54 32.64 11.50
C GLN A 236 -3.86 31.27 11.54
N CYS A 237 -3.30 30.85 10.41
CA CYS A 237 -2.70 29.53 10.24
C CYS A 237 -1.59 29.26 11.28
N GLY A 238 -0.73 30.23 11.59
CA GLY A 238 0.30 30.11 12.63
C GLY A 238 -0.25 29.85 14.03
N ALA A 239 -1.29 30.59 14.43
CA ALA A 239 -1.94 30.42 15.74
C ALA A 239 -2.69 29.08 15.84
N ILE A 240 -3.36 28.67 14.76
CA ILE A 240 -4.03 27.38 14.63
C ILE A 240 -3.00 26.24 14.73
N MET A 241 -1.90 26.33 13.99
CA MET A 241 -0.82 25.33 14.01
C MET A 241 -0.19 25.20 15.40
N GLN A 242 0.06 26.32 16.09
CA GLN A 242 0.61 26.29 17.44
C GLN A 242 -0.37 25.70 18.46
N PHE A 243 -1.66 26.07 18.38
CA PHE A 243 -2.70 25.56 19.27
C PHE A 243 -2.90 24.05 19.09
N LEU A 244 -3.00 23.58 17.85
CA LEU A 244 -3.11 22.15 17.53
C LEU A 244 -1.83 21.42 17.93
N GLY A 245 -0.67 22.01 17.66
CA GLY A 245 0.63 21.51 18.07
C GLY A 245 0.69 21.21 19.56
N LYS A 246 0.25 22.14 20.41
CA LYS A 246 0.22 21.94 21.88
C LYS A 246 -0.87 20.99 22.33
N ARG A 247 -2.05 21.03 21.70
CA ARG A 247 -3.19 20.16 22.04
C ARG A 247 -2.90 18.68 21.76
N PHE A 248 -2.10 18.39 20.75
CA PHE A 248 -1.80 17.03 20.31
C PHE A 248 -0.35 16.59 20.56
N ASP A 249 0.41 17.33 21.37
CA ASP A 249 1.81 17.01 21.73
C ASP A 249 2.78 16.98 20.53
N LEU A 250 2.52 17.84 19.54
CA LEU A 250 3.29 18.01 18.29
C LEU A 250 4.10 19.32 18.25
N ALA A 251 4.02 20.17 19.28
CA ALA A 251 4.72 21.45 19.31
C ALA A 251 6.24 21.30 19.49
N GLY A 252 6.75 20.15 19.96
CA GLY A 252 8.15 19.94 20.35
C GLY A 252 8.21 19.49 21.80
N LYS A 253 9.13 18.58 22.14
CA LYS A 253 9.16 17.91 23.46
C LYS A 253 9.63 18.81 24.60
N ASN A 254 10.14 20.00 24.25
CA ASN A 254 10.63 21.01 25.17
C ASN A 254 10.56 22.38 24.47
N GLU A 255 10.73 23.44 25.25
CA GLU A 255 10.64 24.84 24.79
C GLU A 255 11.62 25.16 23.65
N TRP A 256 12.73 24.45 23.55
CA TRP A 256 13.70 24.62 22.48
C TRP A 256 13.22 24.00 21.16
N GLU A 257 12.64 22.80 21.19
CA GLU A 257 12.00 22.19 20.02
C GLU A 257 10.75 22.97 19.57
N GLU A 258 9.98 23.53 20.51
CA GLU A 258 8.87 24.45 20.19
C GLU A 258 9.37 25.73 19.51
N ALA A 259 10.43 26.34 20.02
CA ALA A 259 11.04 27.52 19.41
C ALA A 259 11.58 27.22 18.00
N LYS A 260 12.13 26.01 17.80
CA LYS A 260 12.62 25.53 16.50
C LYS A 260 11.50 25.26 15.48
N ALA A 261 10.32 24.83 15.93
CA ALA A 261 9.15 24.71 15.07
C ALA A 261 8.60 26.10 14.69
N MET A 262 8.57 27.03 15.65
CA MET A 262 8.17 28.42 15.40
C MET A 262 9.13 29.15 14.45
N GLU A 263 10.43 28.89 14.53
CA GLU A 263 11.45 29.40 13.60
C GLU A 263 11.09 29.07 12.14
N ILE A 264 10.63 27.84 11.85
CA ILE A 264 10.23 27.41 10.51
C ILE A 264 8.87 27.99 10.09
N ILE A 265 7.94 28.16 11.03
CA ILE A 265 6.65 28.83 10.76
C ILE A 265 6.88 30.29 10.37
N PHE A 266 7.72 31.02 11.10
CA PHE A 266 8.04 32.40 10.77
C PHE A 266 8.85 32.53 9.48
N LEU A 267 9.76 31.59 9.21
CA LEU A 267 10.48 31.55 7.93
C LEU A 267 9.53 31.31 6.74
N ASN A 268 8.49 30.50 6.95
CA ASN A 268 7.45 30.25 5.93
C ASN A 268 6.59 31.49 5.70
N ASP A 269 6.23 32.23 6.76
CA ASP A 269 5.49 33.48 6.64
C ASP A 269 6.33 34.54 5.90
N GLU A 270 7.61 34.68 6.24
CA GLU A 270 8.54 35.60 5.56
C GLU A 270 8.70 35.27 4.07
N MET A 271 8.79 33.98 3.73
CA MET A 271 8.81 33.53 2.34
C MET A 271 7.47 33.82 1.65
N GLY A 272 6.35 33.55 2.33
CA GLY A 272 4.99 33.81 1.87
C GLY A 272 4.79 35.27 1.46
N TYR A 273 5.16 36.21 2.34
CA TYR A 273 5.14 37.64 2.02
C TYR A 273 6.09 38.02 0.89
N ALA A 274 7.26 37.37 0.82
CA ALA A 274 8.22 37.63 -0.25
C ALA A 274 7.69 37.18 -1.62
N VAL A 275 6.81 36.18 -1.69
CA VAL A 275 6.24 35.67 -2.94
C VAL A 275 4.80 36.11 -3.21
N GLU A 276 4.16 36.79 -2.25
CA GLU A 276 2.74 37.21 -2.30
C GLU A 276 2.39 37.96 -3.59
N PRO A 277 3.18 38.94 -4.09
CA PRO A 277 2.84 39.62 -5.34
C PRO A 277 2.78 38.67 -6.55
N TYR A 278 3.61 37.63 -6.58
CA TYR A 278 3.58 36.61 -7.63
C TYR A 278 2.36 35.69 -7.49
N ILE A 279 2.07 35.23 -6.28
CA ILE A 279 0.93 34.36 -5.99
C ILE A 279 -0.38 35.08 -6.32
N ASP A 280 -0.54 36.32 -5.86
CA ASP A 280 -1.74 37.11 -6.14
C ASP A 280 -1.89 37.39 -7.64
N ALA A 281 -0.79 37.62 -8.37
CA ALA A 281 -0.85 37.78 -9.82
C ALA A 281 -1.28 36.47 -10.53
N MET A 282 -0.84 35.30 -10.04
CA MET A 282 -1.30 34.00 -10.57
C MET A 282 -2.79 33.78 -10.39
N PHE A 283 -3.36 34.29 -9.30
CA PHE A 283 -4.78 34.15 -8.98
C PHE A 283 -5.65 35.34 -9.44
N GLY A 284 -5.04 36.33 -10.11
CA GLY A 284 -5.73 37.50 -10.64
C GLY A 284 -6.13 38.53 -9.57
N PHE A 285 -5.50 38.49 -8.40
CA PHE A 285 -5.69 39.43 -7.30
C PHE A 285 -4.69 40.59 -7.31
N HIS A 286 -3.61 40.51 -8.10
CA HIS A 286 -2.62 41.56 -8.27
C HIS A 286 -2.38 41.87 -9.75
N GLU A 287 -2.35 43.16 -10.11
CA GLU A 287 -2.02 43.59 -11.46
C GLU A 287 -0.51 43.46 -11.69
N GLY A 288 -0.09 42.40 -12.37
CA GLY A 288 1.30 42.17 -12.71
C GLY A 288 1.49 41.04 -13.71
N ASN A 289 2.54 41.13 -14.52
CA ASN A 289 2.88 40.04 -15.44
C ASN A 289 3.45 38.87 -14.63
N VAL A 290 2.69 37.78 -14.55
CA VAL A 290 3.04 36.56 -13.80
C VAL A 290 4.43 36.04 -14.14
N GLU A 291 4.84 36.09 -15.41
CA GLU A 291 6.14 35.58 -15.84
C GLU A 291 7.29 36.51 -15.41
N GLN A 292 7.03 37.82 -15.36
CA GLN A 292 8.00 38.79 -14.83
C GLN A 292 8.12 38.68 -13.31
N LEU A 293 6.98 38.61 -12.60
CA LEU A 293 6.95 38.41 -11.15
C LEU A 293 7.55 37.06 -10.73
N ARG A 294 7.43 36.04 -11.57
CA ARG A 294 8.13 34.77 -11.35
C ARG A 294 9.64 34.97 -11.30
N LYS A 295 10.19 35.78 -12.22
CA LYS A 295 11.63 36.03 -12.34
C LYS A 295 12.15 36.99 -11.28
N ASP A 296 11.39 38.03 -10.99
CA ASP A 296 11.86 39.15 -10.16
C ASP A 296 11.51 38.97 -8.68
N VAL A 297 10.49 38.16 -8.36
CA VAL A 297 9.94 38.02 -7.01
C VAL A 297 10.00 36.56 -6.55
N PHE A 298 9.41 35.62 -7.29
CA PHE A 298 9.33 34.22 -6.87
C PHE A 298 10.69 33.52 -6.86
N LEU A 299 11.39 33.46 -7.99
CA LEU A 299 12.67 32.75 -8.08
C LEU A 299 13.73 33.29 -7.09
N PRO A 300 13.91 34.61 -6.92
CA PRO A 300 14.83 35.15 -5.92
C PRO A 300 14.43 34.83 -4.47
N ALA A 301 13.13 34.80 -4.15
CA ALA A 301 12.66 34.37 -2.84
C ALA A 301 12.93 32.88 -2.60
N ILE A 302 12.71 32.02 -3.59
CA ILE A 302 13.04 30.59 -3.51
C ILE A 302 14.55 30.41 -3.29
N GLU A 303 15.40 31.05 -4.09
CA GLU A 303 16.86 30.99 -3.94
C GLU A 303 17.35 31.48 -2.57
N ARG A 304 16.65 32.46 -1.98
CA ARG A 304 16.98 33.00 -0.65
C ARG A 304 16.57 32.08 0.49
N TYR A 305 15.34 31.55 0.46
CA TYR A 305 14.77 30.84 1.62
C TYR A 305 14.97 29.32 1.56
N PHE A 306 15.04 28.71 0.37
CA PHE A 306 15.20 27.25 0.24
C PHE A 306 16.49 26.71 0.86
N PRO A 307 17.66 27.35 0.70
CA PRO A 307 18.89 26.90 1.36
C PRO A 307 18.81 26.95 2.89
N LEU A 308 17.96 27.81 3.47
CA LEU A 308 17.74 27.88 4.92
C LEU A 308 16.91 26.69 5.42
N TYR A 309 15.93 26.23 4.62
CA TYR A 309 15.21 24.99 4.86
C TYR A 309 16.12 23.76 4.66
N GLU A 310 16.96 23.75 3.61
CA GLU A 310 17.90 22.66 3.33
C GLU A 310 18.96 22.52 4.43
N LYS A 311 19.56 23.63 4.89
CA LYS A 311 20.50 23.63 6.02
C LYS A 311 19.88 23.09 7.31
N ARG A 312 18.55 23.20 7.47
CA ARG A 312 17.83 22.58 8.59
C ARG A 312 17.58 21.08 8.39
N LEU A 313 17.37 20.65 7.14
CA LEU A 313 17.19 19.25 6.76
C LEU A 313 18.52 18.46 6.78
N GLU A 314 19.66 19.13 6.56
CA GLU A 314 21.02 18.57 6.62
C GLU A 314 21.44 18.11 8.03
N GLU A 315 20.72 18.50 9.10
CA GLU A 315 20.92 17.98 10.46
C GLU A 315 20.35 16.56 10.66
N SER A 316 19.82 15.90 9.60
CA SER A 316 19.22 14.57 9.67
C SER A 316 19.56 13.68 8.45
N ASN A 317 20.56 12.80 8.59
CA ASN A 317 20.98 11.84 7.55
C ASN A 317 20.27 10.48 7.66
N SER A 318 19.86 9.90 6.52
CA SER A 318 19.49 8.47 6.40
C SER A 318 19.78 7.86 5.01
N GLY A 319 20.46 6.70 4.96
CA GLY A 319 20.74 5.88 3.76
C GLY A 319 19.91 4.58 3.59
N PHE A 320 20.14 3.78 2.51
CA PHE A 320 19.49 2.46 2.26
C PHE A 320 20.39 1.37 1.58
N ILE A 321 20.13 0.08 1.89
CA ILE A 321 20.72 -1.19 1.34
C ILE A 321 19.53 -2.16 0.98
N LEU A 322 19.68 -3.32 0.29
CA LEU A 322 20.20 -4.57 0.89
C LEU A 322 21.11 -5.45 0.00
N PRO A 323 22.04 -6.20 0.62
CA PRO A 323 22.86 -7.26 0.04
C PRO A 323 22.05 -8.57 0.05
N SER A 324 22.68 -9.74 -0.16
CA SER A 324 22.08 -11.09 -0.04
C SER A 324 20.84 -11.16 0.87
N GLY A 325 19.63 -11.08 0.28
CA GLY A 325 18.40 -10.97 1.04
C GLY A 325 17.92 -12.34 1.50
N LEU A 326 18.19 -12.67 2.75
CA LEU A 326 17.64 -13.82 3.45
C LEU A 326 16.11 -13.81 3.58
N THR A 327 15.39 -12.72 3.26
CA THR A 327 13.98 -12.47 3.68
C THR A 327 12.89 -12.83 2.65
N LYS A 328 12.88 -12.22 1.45
CA LYS A 328 11.78 -12.43 0.47
C LYS A 328 12.04 -13.53 -0.57
N GLY A 329 13.31 -13.82 -0.87
CA GLY A 329 13.68 -14.88 -1.81
C GLY A 329 13.80 -16.26 -1.16
N GLU A 330 13.95 -16.32 0.16
CA GLU A 330 14.16 -17.58 0.87
C GLU A 330 12.96 -18.51 0.86
N PRO A 331 11.70 -18.05 1.03
CA PRO A 331 10.54 -18.93 0.90
C PRO A 331 10.49 -19.67 -0.45
N ILE A 332 10.89 -19.00 -1.54
CA ILE A 332 10.96 -19.56 -2.89
C ILE A 332 12.02 -20.67 -2.95
N ARG A 333 13.22 -20.42 -2.38
CA ARG A 333 14.29 -21.44 -2.32
C ARG A 333 13.87 -22.65 -1.50
N LEU A 334 13.24 -22.43 -0.34
CA LEU A 334 12.73 -23.52 0.50
C LEU A 334 11.73 -24.37 -0.30
N LEU A 335 10.83 -23.74 -1.05
CA LEU A 335 9.83 -24.45 -1.85
C LEU A 335 10.47 -25.32 -2.95
N PHE A 336 11.46 -24.81 -3.69
CA PHE A 336 12.20 -25.59 -4.70
C PHE A 336 12.94 -26.77 -4.06
N ASN A 337 13.66 -26.53 -2.97
CA ASN A 337 14.41 -27.58 -2.27
C ASN A 337 13.48 -28.64 -1.65
N TYR A 338 12.35 -28.23 -1.07
CA TYR A 338 11.35 -29.15 -0.53
C TYR A 338 10.81 -30.11 -1.61
N LYS A 339 10.57 -29.59 -2.81
CA LYS A 339 10.10 -30.39 -3.96
C LYS A 339 11.20 -31.16 -4.67
N GLY A 340 12.48 -30.93 -4.34
CA GLY A 340 13.61 -31.48 -5.08
C GLY A 340 13.69 -31.00 -6.53
N GLN A 341 13.07 -29.87 -6.85
CA GLN A 341 13.08 -29.31 -8.20
C GLN A 341 14.41 -28.58 -8.41
N THR A 342 15.12 -28.92 -9.48
CA THR A 342 16.34 -28.23 -9.88
C THR A 342 16.03 -26.81 -10.33
N PHE A 343 16.87 -25.86 -9.92
CA PHE A 343 16.78 -24.45 -10.27
C PHE A 343 18.16 -23.79 -10.21
N GLU A 344 18.33 -22.69 -10.92
CA GLU A 344 19.52 -21.86 -10.85
C GLU A 344 19.29 -20.70 -9.87
N ASP A 345 20.11 -20.58 -8.83
CA ASP A 345 20.02 -19.52 -7.81
C ASP A 345 20.99 -18.38 -8.13
N TYR A 346 20.52 -17.39 -8.91
CA TYR A 346 21.28 -16.20 -9.24
C TYR A 346 21.25 -15.18 -8.09
N ARG A 347 22.37 -15.05 -7.36
CA ARG A 347 22.53 -14.13 -6.24
C ARG A 347 23.28 -12.86 -6.65
N ILE A 348 22.58 -11.73 -6.65
CA ILE A 348 23.13 -10.44 -7.05
C ILE A 348 23.81 -9.77 -5.84
N LYS A 349 25.05 -9.30 -6.01
CA LYS A 349 25.73 -8.47 -5.02
C LYS A 349 25.18 -7.04 -5.03
N LYS A 350 25.11 -6.39 -3.86
CA LYS A 350 24.53 -5.04 -3.71
C LYS A 350 25.12 -4.03 -4.68
N GLU A 351 26.44 -4.08 -4.86
CA GLU A 351 27.23 -3.15 -5.68
C GLU A 351 26.90 -3.28 -7.18
N GLY A 352 26.51 -4.48 -7.61
CA GLY A 352 26.15 -4.76 -9.01
C GLY A 352 24.69 -4.48 -9.34
N TRP A 353 23.81 -4.30 -8.35
CA TRP A 353 22.37 -4.12 -8.58
C TRP A 353 22.02 -2.88 -9.43
N PRO A 354 22.58 -1.68 -9.18
CA PRO A 354 22.21 -0.47 -9.93
C PRO A 354 22.39 -0.60 -11.45
N THR A 355 23.36 -1.41 -11.91
CA THR A 355 23.69 -1.58 -13.33
C THR A 355 22.82 -2.61 -14.05
N ILE A 356 22.17 -3.51 -13.32
CA ILE A 356 21.36 -4.59 -13.90
C ILE A 356 19.87 -4.49 -13.57
N LYS A 357 19.46 -3.60 -12.65
CA LYS A 357 18.05 -3.50 -12.22
C LYS A 357 17.05 -3.32 -13.36
N SER A 358 17.44 -2.58 -14.42
CA SER A 358 16.58 -2.35 -15.59
C SER A 358 16.30 -3.61 -16.41
N LYS A 359 17.07 -4.69 -16.23
CA LYS A 359 16.85 -5.99 -16.88
C LYS A 359 15.70 -6.79 -16.29
N TYR A 360 15.28 -6.46 -15.07
CA TYR A 360 14.27 -7.21 -14.32
C TYR A 360 12.94 -6.47 -14.35
N ILE A 361 11.85 -7.24 -14.48
CA ILE A 361 10.50 -6.67 -14.42
C ILE A 361 10.30 -5.92 -13.09
N PHE A 362 9.74 -4.71 -13.19
CA PHE A 362 9.59 -3.72 -12.12
C PHE A 362 10.87 -3.14 -11.52
N GLY A 363 12.05 -3.54 -11.99
CA GLY A 363 13.32 -3.14 -11.36
C GLY A 363 13.40 -3.58 -9.91
N GLN A 364 12.87 -4.78 -9.60
CA GLN A 364 12.81 -5.36 -8.27
C GLN A 364 13.23 -6.84 -8.30
N VAL A 365 13.50 -7.41 -7.12
CA VAL A 365 13.73 -8.84 -6.88
C VAL A 365 12.94 -9.27 -5.63
N PRO A 366 12.53 -10.55 -5.51
CA PRO A 366 12.85 -11.70 -6.37
C PRO A 366 12.11 -11.71 -7.71
N VAL A 367 12.71 -12.36 -8.70
CA VAL A 367 12.13 -12.69 -10.01
C VAL A 367 12.33 -14.17 -10.27
N LEU A 368 11.26 -14.87 -10.65
CA LEU A 368 11.30 -16.21 -11.20
C LEU A 368 11.35 -16.12 -12.73
N GLU A 369 12.31 -16.80 -13.35
CA GLU A 369 12.37 -16.96 -14.79
C GLU A 369 12.00 -18.39 -15.19
N VAL A 370 11.06 -18.54 -16.12
CA VAL A 370 10.62 -19.83 -16.68
C VAL A 370 10.57 -19.69 -18.19
N ASP A 371 11.37 -20.48 -18.91
CA ASP A 371 11.44 -20.46 -20.38
C ASP A 371 11.68 -19.04 -20.95
N GLY A 372 12.58 -18.28 -20.32
CA GLY A 372 12.90 -16.89 -20.69
C GLY A 372 11.82 -15.85 -20.31
N LYS A 373 10.75 -16.24 -19.62
CA LYS A 373 9.68 -15.34 -19.15
C LYS A 373 9.84 -15.04 -17.67
N GLN A 374 9.70 -13.77 -17.30
CA GLN A 374 9.83 -13.29 -15.93
C GLN A 374 8.50 -13.13 -15.19
N LEU A 375 8.47 -13.57 -13.94
CA LEU A 375 7.43 -13.35 -12.93
C LEU A 375 8.09 -12.74 -11.68
N ALA A 376 7.69 -11.54 -11.28
CA ALA A 376 8.14 -10.88 -10.05
C ALA A 376 7.06 -10.95 -8.96
N GLN A 377 7.34 -10.29 -7.83
CA GLN A 377 6.55 -10.27 -6.60
C GLN A 377 6.54 -11.62 -5.89
N CYS A 378 7.02 -11.64 -4.64
CA CYS A 378 7.19 -12.88 -3.88
C CYS A 378 5.86 -13.64 -3.72
N GLY A 379 4.77 -12.94 -3.39
CA GLY A 379 3.46 -13.56 -3.28
C GLY A 379 2.96 -14.20 -4.58
N ALA A 380 3.15 -13.55 -5.73
CA ALA A 380 2.76 -14.08 -7.04
C ALA A 380 3.61 -15.28 -7.46
N ILE A 381 4.93 -15.22 -7.25
CA ILE A 381 5.84 -16.35 -7.48
C ILE A 381 5.45 -17.55 -6.61
N MET A 382 5.21 -17.30 -5.32
CA MET A 382 4.85 -18.36 -4.36
C MET A 382 3.50 -19.01 -4.70
N GLN A 383 2.50 -18.23 -5.15
CA GLN A 383 1.25 -18.80 -5.61
C GLN A 383 1.43 -19.66 -6.88
N PHE A 384 2.17 -19.15 -7.87
CA PHE A 384 2.44 -19.87 -9.11
C PHE A 384 3.14 -21.21 -8.85
N LEU A 385 4.22 -21.18 -8.04
CA LEU A 385 4.93 -22.40 -7.64
C LEU A 385 4.07 -23.30 -6.75
N GLY A 386 3.25 -22.72 -5.88
CA GLY A 386 2.29 -23.45 -5.06
C GLY A 386 1.36 -24.30 -5.91
N LYS A 387 0.79 -23.75 -6.98
CA LYS A 387 -0.01 -24.54 -7.94
C LYS A 387 0.82 -25.59 -8.66
N LYS A 388 1.95 -25.17 -9.25
CA LYS A 388 2.84 -26.05 -10.03
C LYS A 388 3.36 -27.26 -9.23
N PHE A 389 3.44 -27.13 -7.91
CA PHE A 389 3.95 -28.17 -7.01
C PHE A 389 2.88 -28.87 -6.18
N ASP A 390 1.60 -28.65 -6.46
CA ASP A 390 0.46 -29.22 -5.73
C ASP A 390 0.45 -28.84 -4.23
N LEU A 391 0.81 -27.59 -3.94
CA LEU A 391 0.90 -26.97 -2.62
C LEU A 391 -0.04 -25.76 -2.46
N GLY A 392 -1.04 -25.62 -3.33
CA GLY A 392 -2.01 -24.52 -3.31
C GLY A 392 -3.14 -24.66 -2.27
N GLY A 393 -3.39 -25.87 -1.77
CA GLY A 393 -4.60 -26.22 -1.01
C GLY A 393 -5.47 -27.21 -1.80
N LYS A 394 -6.42 -27.89 -1.15
CA LYS A 394 -7.18 -28.99 -1.79
C LYS A 394 -8.34 -28.53 -2.66
N ASN A 395 -8.74 -27.26 -2.55
CA ASN A 395 -9.85 -26.66 -3.27
C ASN A 395 -9.71 -25.14 -3.34
N GLU A 396 -10.56 -24.50 -4.14
CA GLU A 396 -10.55 -23.04 -4.35
C GLU A 396 -10.66 -22.21 -3.07
N TRP A 397 -11.36 -22.71 -2.05
CA TRP A 397 -11.48 -22.03 -0.76
C TRP A 397 -10.16 -22.06 0.01
N GLU A 398 -9.50 -23.21 0.06
CA GLU A 398 -8.19 -23.34 0.68
C GLU A 398 -7.10 -22.57 -0.09
N GLU A 399 -7.18 -22.52 -1.43
CA GLU A 399 -6.32 -21.65 -2.23
C GLU A 399 -6.50 -20.17 -1.87
N ALA A 400 -7.75 -19.71 -1.76
CA ALA A 400 -8.04 -18.34 -1.35
C ALA A 400 -7.55 -18.07 0.07
N LYS A 401 -7.70 -19.03 1.00
CA LYS A 401 -7.19 -18.91 2.36
C LYS A 401 -5.65 -18.90 2.44
N ALA A 402 -4.96 -19.66 1.60
CA ALA A 402 -3.51 -19.61 1.50
C ALA A 402 -3.04 -18.23 1.03
N MET A 403 -3.73 -17.67 0.03
CA MET A 403 -3.44 -16.35 -0.50
C MET A 403 -3.74 -15.23 0.50
N GLU A 404 -4.87 -15.32 1.20
CA GLU A 404 -5.25 -14.42 2.31
C GLU A 404 -4.13 -14.30 3.36
N ILE A 405 -3.53 -15.42 3.77
CA ILE A 405 -2.44 -15.46 4.75
C ILE A 405 -1.10 -14.97 4.15
N SER A 406 -0.84 -15.25 2.87
CA SER A 406 0.34 -14.75 2.17
C SER A 406 0.34 -13.22 2.07
N CYS A 407 -0.80 -12.60 1.72
CA CYS A 407 -0.98 -11.15 1.73
C CYS A 407 -0.77 -10.56 3.14
N LEU A 408 -1.30 -11.21 4.18
CA LEU A 408 -1.08 -10.79 5.57
C LEU A 408 0.42 -10.82 5.95
N CYS A 409 1.15 -11.83 5.47
CA CYS A 409 2.59 -11.95 5.68
C CYS A 409 3.37 -10.81 5.00
N ASP A 410 3.00 -10.43 3.77
CA ASP A 410 3.63 -9.31 3.08
C ASP A 410 3.30 -7.95 3.73
N GLU A 411 2.07 -7.74 4.19
CA GLU A 411 1.67 -6.53 4.95
C GLU A 411 2.51 -6.40 6.23
N MET A 412 2.62 -7.48 7.01
CA MET A 412 3.44 -7.50 8.22
C MET A 412 4.92 -7.22 7.89
N ALA A 413 5.48 -7.89 6.87
CA ALA A 413 6.87 -7.71 6.47
C ALA A 413 7.18 -6.26 6.06
N TYR A 414 6.23 -5.58 5.41
CA TYR A 414 6.35 -4.16 5.10
C TYR A 414 6.36 -3.31 6.37
N VAL A 415 5.42 -3.54 7.29
CA VAL A 415 5.31 -2.78 8.54
C VAL A 415 6.57 -2.94 9.41
N VAL A 416 7.09 -4.15 9.57
CA VAL A 416 8.30 -4.38 10.39
C VAL A 416 9.61 -4.11 9.66
N GLY A 417 9.57 -3.96 8.33
CA GLY A 417 10.74 -3.75 7.47
C GLY A 417 11.69 -2.66 7.96
N PRO A 418 11.17 -1.52 8.46
CA PRO A 418 11.98 -0.50 9.10
C PRO A 418 12.90 -0.99 10.22
N TYR A 419 12.33 -1.71 11.17
CA TYR A 419 13.04 -2.26 12.31
C TYR A 419 13.99 -3.39 11.87
N VAL A 420 13.52 -4.33 11.04
CA VAL A 420 14.34 -5.45 10.55
C VAL A 420 15.56 -4.93 9.80
N GLY A 421 15.36 -3.92 8.95
CA GLY A 421 16.45 -3.28 8.22
C GLY A 421 17.42 -2.51 9.12
N ALA A 422 16.96 -1.83 10.17
CA ALA A 422 17.89 -1.19 11.11
C ALA A 422 18.71 -2.24 11.88
N LYS A 423 18.03 -3.27 12.39
CA LYS A 423 18.65 -4.33 13.21
C LYS A 423 19.66 -5.18 12.47
N LEU A 424 19.47 -5.40 11.17
CA LEU A 424 20.38 -6.18 10.33
C LEU A 424 21.48 -5.33 9.65
N GLY A 425 21.63 -4.04 10.00
CA GLY A 425 22.70 -3.18 9.43
C GLY A 425 22.45 -2.78 7.98
N PHE A 426 21.18 -2.65 7.66
CA PHE A 426 20.60 -2.80 6.33
C PHE A 426 19.96 -1.46 5.88
N ARG A 427 19.70 -0.58 6.84
CA ARG A 427 19.37 0.84 6.70
C ARG A 427 19.70 1.51 8.02
N GLU A 428 19.89 2.83 7.99
CA GLU A 428 20.07 3.60 9.22
C GLU A 428 18.73 3.70 9.99
N GLY A 429 18.82 3.82 11.31
CA GLY A 429 17.67 3.97 12.19
C GLY A 429 17.96 3.57 13.62
N ASP A 430 17.27 4.23 14.57
CA ASP A 430 17.32 3.87 15.98
C ASP A 430 16.59 2.53 16.19
N VAL A 431 17.37 1.47 16.42
CA VAL A 431 16.84 0.11 16.57
C VAL A 431 15.93 0.00 17.79
N GLU A 432 16.22 0.70 18.89
CA GLU A 432 15.43 0.62 20.12
C GLU A 432 14.09 1.33 19.93
N GLN A 433 14.11 2.53 19.35
CA GLN A 433 12.89 3.27 19.05
C GLN A 433 12.01 2.52 18.03
N LEU A 434 12.62 2.01 16.94
CA LEU A 434 11.90 1.20 15.95
C LEU A 434 11.37 -0.11 16.53
N ARG A 435 12.07 -0.70 17.50
CA ARG A 435 11.56 -1.88 18.23
C ARG A 435 10.26 -1.52 18.95
N LYS A 436 10.25 -0.40 19.67
CA LYS A 436 9.12 0.03 20.50
C LYS A 436 7.93 0.52 19.68
N ASP A 437 8.15 1.36 18.67
CA ASP A 437 7.06 2.08 18.00
C ASP A 437 6.53 1.35 16.77
N VAL A 438 7.36 0.49 16.15
CA VAL A 438 7.02 -0.17 14.88
C VAL A 438 6.90 -1.67 15.08
N PHE A 439 7.94 -2.31 15.61
CA PHE A 439 7.99 -3.76 15.68
C PHE A 439 7.01 -4.35 16.69
N LEU A 440 7.08 -3.96 17.98
CA LEU A 440 6.23 -4.55 19.01
C LEU A 440 4.72 -4.39 18.71
N PRO A 441 4.21 -3.21 18.31
CA PRO A 441 2.81 -3.05 17.95
C PRO A 441 2.39 -3.90 16.75
N ALA A 442 3.27 -4.05 15.75
CA ALA A 442 3.01 -4.92 14.61
C ALA A 442 2.92 -6.40 15.03
N ILE A 443 3.84 -6.86 15.87
CA ILE A 443 3.88 -8.25 16.34
C ILE A 443 2.65 -8.59 17.18
N GLU A 444 2.28 -7.72 18.11
CA GLU A 444 1.05 -7.86 18.91
C GLU A 444 -0.22 -7.89 18.05
N ARG A 445 -0.20 -7.23 16.90
CA ARG A 445 -1.30 -7.27 15.93
C ARG A 445 -1.33 -8.57 15.11
N TYR A 446 -0.20 -9.00 14.54
CA TYR A 446 -0.18 -10.05 13.51
C TYR A 446 0.01 -11.46 14.05
N PHE A 447 0.84 -11.67 15.07
CA PHE A 447 1.18 -13.02 15.52
C PHE A 447 0.02 -13.81 16.14
N PRO A 448 -0.88 -13.19 16.93
CA PRO A 448 -2.10 -13.87 17.39
C PRO A 448 -2.96 -14.40 16.24
N LEU A 449 -2.95 -13.73 15.07
CA LEU A 449 -3.72 -14.14 13.90
C LEU A 449 -3.15 -15.44 13.29
N TYR A 450 -1.84 -15.58 13.24
CA TYR A 450 -1.19 -16.83 12.78
C TYR A 450 -1.42 -17.97 13.77
N GLU A 451 -1.31 -17.74 15.08
CA GLU A 451 -1.58 -18.77 16.08
C GLU A 451 -3.05 -19.24 16.05
N LYS A 452 -3.98 -18.30 15.91
CA LYS A 452 -5.40 -18.60 15.71
C LYS A 452 -5.61 -19.42 14.44
N ARG A 453 -4.95 -19.08 13.33
CA ARG A 453 -5.07 -19.85 12.08
C ARG A 453 -4.50 -21.26 12.22
N LEU A 454 -3.36 -21.43 12.86
CA LEU A 454 -2.76 -22.74 13.15
C LEU A 454 -3.71 -23.59 14.02
N GLU A 455 -4.37 -22.98 14.99
CA GLU A 455 -5.37 -23.64 15.83
C GLU A 455 -6.62 -24.05 15.05
N GLU A 456 -7.20 -23.14 14.27
CA GLU A 456 -8.38 -23.41 13.43
C GLU A 456 -8.12 -24.50 12.37
N SER A 457 -6.90 -24.57 11.85
CA SER A 457 -6.52 -25.60 10.87
C SER A 457 -6.60 -27.02 11.44
N ASN A 458 -6.25 -27.15 12.72
CA ASN A 458 -6.01 -28.41 13.44
C ASN A 458 -5.16 -29.45 12.68
N SER A 459 -4.31 -29.02 11.73
CA SER A 459 -3.48 -29.90 10.89
C SER A 459 -1.99 -29.84 11.23
N GLY A 460 -1.60 -28.85 12.04
CA GLY A 460 -0.20 -28.47 12.24
C GLY A 460 0.37 -27.61 11.10
N PHE A 461 -0.46 -27.15 10.17
CA PHE A 461 -0.08 -26.26 9.07
C PHE A 461 -1.06 -25.09 8.99
N ILE A 462 -0.84 -24.13 8.09
CA ILE A 462 -1.77 -23.01 7.91
C ILE A 462 -3.12 -23.48 7.35
N LEU A 463 -3.13 -24.52 6.52
CA LEU A 463 -4.35 -25.07 5.91
C LEU A 463 -4.79 -26.39 6.57
N PRO A 464 -6.11 -26.65 6.66
CA PRO A 464 -6.61 -27.94 7.15
C PRO A 464 -6.16 -29.15 6.32
N SER A 465 -5.88 -28.96 5.03
CA SER A 465 -5.36 -30.01 4.14
C SER A 465 -3.92 -30.43 4.43
N GLY A 466 -3.20 -29.69 5.26
CA GLY A 466 -1.78 -29.91 5.54
C GLY A 466 -0.88 -28.86 4.89
N LEU A 467 0.36 -29.27 4.60
CA LEU A 467 1.42 -28.41 4.09
C LEU A 467 1.05 -27.75 2.75
N SER A 468 1.38 -26.47 2.63
CA SER A 468 1.10 -25.59 1.50
C SER A 468 2.24 -24.60 1.28
N PHE A 469 2.22 -23.86 0.16
CA PHE A 469 3.26 -22.88 -0.16
C PHE A 469 3.38 -21.77 0.90
N VAL A 470 2.24 -21.37 1.51
CA VAL A 470 2.22 -20.27 2.48
C VAL A 470 2.91 -20.64 3.79
N ASP A 471 2.98 -21.94 4.10
CA ASP A 471 3.70 -22.41 5.28
C ASP A 471 5.19 -22.04 5.23
N PHE A 472 5.80 -22.07 4.04
CA PHE A 472 7.21 -21.69 3.86
C PHE A 472 7.43 -20.19 4.09
N SER A 473 6.50 -19.33 3.65
CA SER A 473 6.58 -17.88 3.88
C SER A 473 6.45 -17.54 5.37
N VAL A 474 5.41 -18.07 6.02
CA VAL A 474 5.16 -17.81 7.45
C VAL A 474 6.27 -18.41 8.32
N ALA A 475 6.70 -19.64 8.03
CA ALA A 475 7.75 -20.29 8.80
C ALA A 475 9.08 -19.56 8.67
N HIS A 476 9.44 -19.14 7.46
CA HIS A 476 10.67 -18.39 7.21
C HIS A 476 10.70 -17.09 8.04
N PHE A 477 9.62 -16.30 7.98
CA PHE A 477 9.53 -15.07 8.75
C PHE A 477 9.58 -15.33 10.26
N ALA A 478 8.81 -16.31 10.75
CA ALA A 478 8.86 -16.70 12.16
C ALA A 478 10.26 -17.19 12.58
N GLY A 479 10.97 -17.91 11.70
CA GLY A 479 12.33 -18.37 11.92
C GLY A 479 13.31 -17.23 12.13
N MET A 480 13.24 -16.20 11.29
CA MET A 480 14.02 -14.98 11.47
C MET A 480 13.73 -14.30 12.82
N MET A 481 12.46 -14.22 13.21
CA MET A 481 12.08 -13.59 14.47
C MET A 481 12.52 -14.42 15.70
N ILE A 482 12.58 -15.75 15.59
CA ILE A 482 13.15 -16.62 16.63
C ILE A 482 14.62 -16.31 16.85
N GLU A 483 15.36 -15.97 15.81
CA GLU A 483 16.77 -15.60 15.95
C GLU A 483 16.94 -14.19 16.52
N MET A 484 16.15 -13.23 16.02
CA MET A 484 16.28 -11.82 16.35
C MET A 484 15.66 -11.43 17.70
N GLU A 485 14.52 -12.00 18.08
CA GLU A 485 13.60 -11.51 19.11
C GLU A 485 13.04 -12.68 19.96
N LYS A 486 13.96 -13.45 20.56
CA LYS A 486 13.66 -14.69 21.32
C LYS A 486 12.65 -14.47 22.45
N ASP A 487 12.77 -13.36 23.18
CA ASP A 487 11.88 -12.99 24.29
C ASP A 487 10.45 -12.74 23.80
N ILE A 488 10.29 -12.14 22.62
CA ILE A 488 8.98 -11.90 22.02
C ILE A 488 8.39 -13.20 21.48
N MET A 489 9.19 -14.00 20.77
CA MET A 489 8.74 -15.29 20.23
C MET A 489 8.32 -16.30 21.30
N ALA A 490 8.85 -16.20 22.53
CA ALA A 490 8.43 -17.04 23.65
C ALA A 490 6.93 -16.88 24.00
N LYS A 491 6.31 -15.76 23.62
CA LYS A 491 4.87 -15.51 23.80
C LYS A 491 3.99 -16.22 22.75
N TYR A 492 4.60 -16.77 21.69
CA TYR A 492 3.91 -17.37 20.54
C TYR A 492 4.41 -18.80 20.28
N PRO A 493 4.24 -19.72 21.23
CA PRO A 493 4.82 -21.06 21.16
C PRO A 493 4.29 -21.89 19.98
N LYS A 494 3.03 -21.71 19.55
CA LYS A 494 2.48 -22.45 18.40
C LYS A 494 3.20 -22.04 17.12
N LEU A 495 3.48 -20.74 16.97
CA LEU A 495 4.21 -20.21 15.81
C LEU A 495 5.68 -20.65 15.82
N VAL A 496 6.30 -20.72 17.00
CA VAL A 496 7.68 -21.24 17.17
C VAL A 496 7.76 -22.71 16.76
N ASP A 497 6.86 -23.55 17.27
CA ASP A 497 6.83 -24.98 16.96
C ASP A 497 6.50 -25.23 15.49
N PHE A 498 5.58 -24.44 14.93
CA PHE A 498 5.29 -24.43 13.51
C PHE A 498 6.53 -24.12 12.67
N SER A 499 7.26 -23.04 12.98
CA SER A 499 8.46 -22.66 12.22
C SER A 499 9.53 -23.77 12.30
N ARG A 500 9.74 -24.35 13.49
CA ARG A 500 10.67 -25.48 13.67
C ARG A 500 10.25 -26.69 12.85
N ARG A 501 8.95 -27.02 12.83
CA ARG A 501 8.39 -28.12 12.04
C ARG A 501 8.75 -27.98 10.57
N ILE A 502 8.50 -26.80 9.97
CA ILE A 502 8.82 -26.56 8.56
C ILE A 502 10.33 -26.63 8.31
N HIS A 503 11.15 -25.98 9.13
CA HIS A 503 12.62 -26.03 8.96
C HIS A 503 13.24 -27.41 9.25
N SER A 504 12.51 -28.31 9.90
CA SER A 504 12.94 -29.69 10.17
C SER A 504 12.53 -30.69 9.08
N LEU A 505 11.81 -30.26 8.04
CA LEU A 505 11.40 -31.13 6.93
C LEU A 505 12.64 -31.82 6.33
N PRO A 506 12.65 -33.17 6.21
CA PRO A 506 13.82 -33.92 5.75
C PRO A 506 14.40 -33.43 4.42
N GLN A 507 13.52 -33.00 3.51
CA GLN A 507 13.86 -32.48 2.18
C GLN A 507 14.68 -31.19 2.23
N LEU A 508 14.56 -30.40 3.31
CA LEU A 508 15.28 -29.14 3.47
C LEU A 508 16.64 -29.31 4.16
N LYS A 509 16.90 -30.48 4.77
CA LYS A 509 18.07 -30.69 5.64
C LYS A 509 19.39 -30.38 4.93
N GLU A 510 19.56 -30.85 3.70
CA GLU A 510 20.79 -30.62 2.94
C GLU A 510 20.97 -29.13 2.62
N TYR A 511 19.94 -28.47 2.10
CA TYR A 511 19.96 -27.04 1.78
C TYR A 511 20.28 -26.18 3.00
N LEU A 512 19.58 -26.40 4.12
CA LEU A 512 19.77 -25.65 5.36
C LEU A 512 21.14 -25.89 5.99
N SER A 513 21.73 -27.09 5.80
CA SER A 513 23.07 -27.40 6.32
C SER A 513 24.20 -26.63 5.62
N LYS A 514 24.00 -26.31 4.33
CA LYS A 514 24.95 -25.56 3.50
C LYS A 514 24.88 -24.05 3.74
N LYS A 515 23.90 -23.58 4.51
CA LYS A 515 23.62 -22.17 4.77
C LYS A 515 24.45 -21.57 5.93
N LYS A 516 25.40 -22.30 6.52
CA LYS A 516 26.14 -21.84 7.70
C LYS A 516 27.03 -20.61 7.42
N CYS A 517 26.75 -19.57 8.22
CA CYS A 517 27.36 -18.23 8.39
C CYS A 517 26.97 -17.18 7.36
#